data_AF-E2SIY1-F1
#
_entry.id   AF-E2SIY1-F1
#
_cell.length_a   1.000
_cell.length_b   1.000
_cell.length_c   1.000
_cell.angle_alpha   90.00
_cell.angle_beta   90.00
_cell.angle_gamma   90.00
#
_symmetry.space_group_name_H-M   'P 1'
#
loop_
_entity.id
_entity.type
_entity.pdbx_description
1 polymer ?
#
loop_
_entity_poly.entity_id
_entity_poly.type
_entity_poly.pdbx_seq_one_letter_code
_entity_poly.pdbx_strand_id
1 'polypeptide(L)'
;MMKMAQEYIALKERNNAGVIALSKSAFQTIAKIVVEEDENIALAESAAPFKYPISCKIVNDQLILSIDIKVKYSVNVNEESSKVQSKIFENIEHMTGYTPDIIDIHVVGFIF
;
A
#
# COMPACT_ATOMS: atom_id res chain seq x y z
N MET A 1 -1.89 -15.06 -23.12
CA MET A 1 -0.75 -14.34 -22.52
C MET A 1 -0.66 -14.75 -21.05
N MET A 2 0.47 -15.31 -20.62
CA MET A 2 0.65 -15.86 -19.27
C MET A 2 0.83 -14.69 -18.28
N LYS A 3 -0.03 -14.58 -17.27
CA LYS A 3 0.08 -13.57 -16.21
C LYS A 3 1.23 -13.96 -15.29
N MET A 4 2.39 -13.32 -15.44
CA MET A 4 3.50 -13.49 -14.50
C MET A 4 3.23 -12.59 -13.29
N ALA A 5 2.90 -13.19 -12.14
CA ALA A 5 2.96 -12.48 -10.88
C ALA A 5 4.43 -12.19 -10.58
N GLN A 6 4.81 -10.91 -10.52
CA GLN A 6 6.17 -10.50 -10.19
C GLN A 6 6.29 -10.32 -8.68
N GLU A 7 7.45 -10.64 -8.10
CA GLU A 7 7.73 -10.41 -6.66
C GLU A 7 8.42 -9.06 -6.39
N TYR A 8 8.84 -8.37 -7.45
CA TYR A 8 9.58 -7.11 -7.36
C TYR A 8 9.35 -6.24 -8.60
N ILE A 9 9.57 -4.94 -8.45
CA ILE A 9 9.67 -3.96 -9.53
C ILE A 9 11.14 -3.59 -9.71
N ALA A 10 11.65 -3.69 -10.94
CA ALA A 10 12.99 -3.21 -11.27
C ALA A 10 12.95 -1.69 -11.52
N LEU A 11 13.76 -0.93 -10.80
CA LEU A 11 13.93 0.49 -11.08
C LEU A 11 14.70 0.67 -12.39
N LYS A 12 14.26 1.63 -13.22
CA LYS A 12 14.76 1.83 -14.60
C LYS A 12 16.24 2.24 -14.67
N GLU A 13 16.84 2.67 -13.56
CA GLU A 13 18.26 3.00 -13.48
C GLU A 13 19.13 1.73 -13.54
N ARG A 14 19.38 1.26 -14.76
CA ARG A 14 20.45 0.30 -15.04
C ARG A 14 21.78 1.03 -14.94
N ASN A 15 22.35 1.00 -13.75
CA ASN A 15 23.72 1.44 -13.55
C ASN A 15 24.60 0.28 -14.04
N ASN A 16 25.77 0.54 -14.64
CA ASN A 16 26.72 -0.51 -15.06
C ASN A 16 27.19 -1.43 -13.90
N ALA A 17 26.73 -1.19 -12.66
CA ALA A 17 26.98 -1.95 -11.45
C ALA A 17 25.89 -2.99 -11.09
N GLY A 18 24.68 -2.94 -11.67
CA GLY A 18 23.61 -3.91 -11.36
C GLY A 18 22.18 -3.42 -11.60
N VAL A 19 21.21 -4.22 -11.15
CA VAL A 19 19.77 -3.91 -11.19
C VAL A 19 19.27 -3.67 -9.77
N ILE A 20 18.61 -2.55 -9.53
CA ILE A 20 17.92 -2.28 -8.26
C ILE A 20 16.48 -2.79 -8.40
N ALA A 21 16.06 -3.64 -7.47
CA ALA A 21 14.73 -4.22 -7.43
C ALA A 21 14.06 -3.94 -6.08
N LEU A 22 12.84 -3.43 -6.11
CA LEU A 22 12.02 -3.17 -4.94
C LEU A 22 11.02 -4.31 -4.73
N SER A 23 11.03 -4.92 -3.55
CA SER A 23 10.11 -6.01 -3.21
C SER A 23 8.71 -5.49 -2.88
N LYS A 24 7.69 -6.34 -3.04
CA LYS A 24 6.34 -6.07 -2.52
C LYS A 24 6.33 -5.66 -1.05
N SER A 25 7.15 -6.33 -0.24
CA SER A 25 7.22 -6.10 1.20
C SER A 25 7.67 -4.68 1.57
N ALA A 26 8.50 -4.04 0.74
CA ALA A 26 8.88 -2.65 0.96
C ALA A 26 7.67 -1.72 0.85
N PHE A 27 6.87 -1.86 -0.21
CA PHE A 27 5.64 -1.09 -0.40
C PHE A 27 4.60 -1.36 0.69
N GLN A 28 4.44 -2.62 1.09
CA GLN A 28 3.54 -2.99 2.19
C GLN A 28 3.97 -2.38 3.52
N THR A 29 5.28 -2.32 3.77
CA THR A 29 5.83 -1.74 5.01
C THR A 29 5.61 -0.23 5.06
N ILE A 30 5.82 0.48 3.94
CA ILE A 30 5.54 1.92 3.85
C ILE A 30 4.05 2.17 4.12
N ALA A 31 3.16 1.44 3.44
CA ALA A 31 1.72 1.58 3.65
C ALA A 31 1.31 1.30 5.10
N LYS A 32 1.92 0.28 5.73
CA LYS A 32 1.70 -0.06 7.14
C LYS A 32 2.05 1.10 8.07
N ILE A 33 3.26 1.66 7.92
CA ILE A 33 3.75 2.75 8.77
C ILE A 33 2.82 3.96 8.65
N VAL A 34 2.44 4.34 7.42
CA VAL A 34 1.55 5.49 7.19
C VAL A 34 0.20 5.32 7.87
N VAL A 35 -0.37 4.10 7.87
CA VAL A 35 -1.64 3.84 8.56
C VAL A 35 -1.45 3.83 10.09
N GLU A 36 -0.37 3.25 10.60
CA GLU A 36 -0.08 3.18 12.04
C GLU A 36 0.21 4.57 12.66
N GLU A 37 0.64 5.54 11.86
CA GLU A 37 0.86 6.94 12.28
C GLU A 37 -0.43 7.79 12.30
N ASP A 38 -1.54 7.33 11.72
CA ASP A 38 -2.79 8.09 11.66
C ASP A 38 -3.73 7.73 12.82
N GLU A 39 -3.98 8.69 13.72
CA GLU A 39 -4.78 8.48 14.94
C GLU A 39 -6.28 8.17 14.68
N ASN A 40 -6.78 8.47 13.48
CA ASN A 40 -8.19 8.28 13.14
C ASN A 40 -8.44 6.98 12.37
N ILE A 41 -7.39 6.24 12.03
CA ILE A 41 -7.46 5.05 11.19
C ILE A 41 -6.68 3.92 11.88
N ALA A 42 -7.11 2.69 11.67
CA ALA A 42 -6.35 1.51 12.07
C ALA A 42 -6.42 0.45 10.99
N LEU A 43 -5.38 -0.38 10.88
CA LEU A 43 -5.44 -1.56 10.03
C LEU A 43 -6.54 -2.51 10.52
N ALA A 44 -7.28 -3.09 9.58
CA ALA A 44 -8.30 -4.05 9.92
C ALA A 44 -7.68 -5.34 10.49
N GLU A 45 -7.97 -5.65 11.75
CA GLU A 45 -7.66 -6.96 12.30
C GLU A 45 -8.48 -8.03 11.56
N SER A 46 -7.82 -9.08 11.09
CA SER A 46 -8.49 -10.23 10.51
C SER A 46 -8.59 -11.36 11.53
N ALA A 47 -9.81 -11.83 11.78
CA ALA A 47 -10.06 -13.06 12.52
C ALA A 47 -9.79 -14.33 11.67
N ALA A 48 -9.69 -14.18 10.34
CA ALA A 48 -9.41 -15.28 9.43
C ALA A 48 -7.90 -15.50 9.26
N PRO A 49 -7.41 -16.75 9.36
CA PRO A 49 -6.02 -17.08 9.05
C PRO A 49 -5.65 -16.60 7.65
N PHE A 50 -4.45 -16.03 7.49
CA PHE A 50 -3.87 -15.62 6.21
C PHE A 50 -4.52 -14.45 5.47
N LYS A 51 -5.54 -13.79 6.02
CA LYS A 51 -6.01 -12.50 5.48
C LYS A 51 -5.24 -11.37 6.15
N TYR A 52 -4.38 -10.72 5.37
CA TYR A 52 -3.61 -9.57 5.80
C TYR A 52 -4.34 -8.27 5.42
N PRO A 53 -4.30 -7.24 6.27
CA PRO A 53 -4.96 -5.96 5.98
C PRO A 53 -4.30 -5.19 4.84
N ILE A 54 -3.07 -5.54 4.44
CA ILE A 54 -2.37 -4.90 3.32
C ILE A 54 -1.98 -5.98 2.32
N SER A 55 -2.51 -5.89 1.11
CA SER A 55 -2.11 -6.72 -0.02
C SER A 55 -1.41 -5.88 -1.08
N CYS A 56 -0.32 -6.43 -1.64
CA CYS A 56 0.45 -5.80 -2.70
C CYS A 56 0.58 -6.77 -3.87
N LYS A 57 0.23 -6.31 -5.06
CA LYS A 57 0.31 -7.07 -6.31
C LYS A 57 1.09 -6.27 -7.32
N ILE A 58 1.97 -6.95 -8.04
CA ILE A 58 2.68 -6.39 -9.17
C ILE A 58 2.26 -7.21 -10.39
N VAL A 59 1.54 -6.57 -11.32
CA VAL A 59 1.02 -7.21 -12.53
C VAL A 59 1.22 -6.26 -13.68
N ASN A 60 1.82 -6.73 -14.77
CA ASN A 60 2.15 -5.91 -15.95
C ASN A 60 2.98 -4.65 -15.60
N ASP A 61 3.96 -4.80 -14.69
CA ASP A 61 4.79 -3.71 -14.15
C ASP A 61 4.03 -2.60 -13.41
N GLN A 62 2.75 -2.85 -13.08
CA GLN A 62 1.91 -1.95 -12.30
C GLN A 62 1.85 -2.38 -10.83
N LEU A 63 2.04 -1.42 -9.92
CA LEU A 63 1.92 -1.63 -8.48
C LEU A 63 0.48 -1.37 -8.03
N ILE A 64 -0.15 -2.41 -7.50
CA ILE A 64 -1.50 -2.36 -6.95
C ILE A 64 -1.42 -2.67 -5.45
N LEU A 65 -1.75 -1.68 -4.63
CA LEU A 65 -1.90 -1.82 -3.19
C LEU A 65 -3.38 -1.82 -2.83
N SER A 66 -3.81 -2.74 -1.97
CA SER A 66 -5.13 -2.71 -1.36
C SER A 66 -4.99 -2.80 0.14
N ILE A 67 -5.62 -1.86 0.85
CA ILE A 67 -5.53 -1.72 2.31
C ILE A 67 -6.94 -1.76 2.91
N ASP A 68 -7.18 -2.74 3.77
CA ASP A 68 -8.38 -2.83 4.59
C ASP A 68 -8.15 -2.05 5.91
N ILE A 69 -8.94 -0.98 6.13
CA ILE A 69 -8.85 -0.12 7.30
C ILE A 69 -10.16 -0.07 8.09
N LYS A 70 -10.05 0.30 9.37
CA LYS A 70 -11.15 0.82 10.19
C LYS A 70 -10.96 2.31 10.39
N VAL A 71 -12.05 3.07 10.38
CA VAL A 71 -12.02 4.53 10.56
C VAL A 71 -12.75 4.90 11.84
N LYS A 72 -12.27 5.91 12.58
CA LYS A 72 -12.94 6.41 13.78
C LYS A 72 -14.37 6.87 13.46
N TYR A 73 -15.35 6.50 14.30
CA TYR A 73 -16.76 6.78 14.01
C TYR A 73 -17.11 8.28 13.97
N SER A 74 -16.29 9.13 14.59
CA SER A 74 -16.53 10.56 14.75
C SER A 74 -15.97 11.43 13.62
N VAL A 75 -15.32 10.83 12.60
CA VAL A 75 -14.64 11.57 11.52
C VAL A 75 -15.25 11.28 10.15
N ASN A 76 -14.91 12.11 9.16
CA ASN A 76 -15.37 11.91 7.80
C ASN A 76 -14.59 10.79 7.11
N VAL A 77 -15.28 9.70 6.80
CA VAL A 77 -14.70 8.51 6.17
C VAL A 77 -14.03 8.81 4.83
N ASN A 78 -14.66 9.64 3.99
CA ASN A 78 -14.12 9.96 2.67
C ASN A 78 -12.86 10.83 2.78
N GLU A 79 -12.85 11.75 3.72
CA GLU A 79 -11.70 12.64 3.96
C GLU A 79 -10.50 11.86 4.47
N GLU A 80 -10.67 11.05 5.52
CA GLU A 80 -9.57 10.27 6.11
C GLU A 80 -9.07 9.18 5.16
N SER A 81 -9.96 8.51 4.42
CA SER A 81 -9.53 7.53 3.40
C SER A 81 -8.76 8.17 2.25
N SER A 82 -9.17 9.34 1.77
CA SER A 82 -8.44 10.08 0.72
C SER A 82 -7.09 10.56 1.24
N LYS A 83 -7.04 11.10 2.46
CA LYS A 83 -5.82 11.59 3.10
C LYS A 83 -4.79 10.48 3.30
N VAL A 84 -5.20 9.31 3.80
CA VAL A 84 -4.26 8.19 3.96
C VAL A 84 -3.81 7.64 2.61
N GLN A 85 -4.69 7.58 1.61
CA GLN A 85 -4.33 7.19 0.25
C GLN A 85 -3.24 8.12 -0.33
N SER A 86 -3.42 9.44 -0.21
CA SER A 86 -2.42 10.43 -0.66
C SER A 86 -1.10 10.31 0.09
N LYS A 87 -1.14 10.18 1.42
CA LYS A 87 0.09 9.98 2.23
C LYS A 87 0.85 8.72 1.81
N ILE A 88 0.16 7.61 1.55
CA ILE A 88 0.80 6.36 1.09
C ILE A 88 1.47 6.60 -0.27
N PHE A 89 0.78 7.25 -1.20
CA PHE A 89 1.32 7.60 -2.51
C PHE A 89 2.60 8.43 -2.39
N GLU A 90 2.54 9.54 -1.64
CA GLU A 90 3.65 10.47 -1.45
C GLU A 90 4.87 9.79 -0.81
N ASN A 91 4.65 8.96 0.21
CA ASN A 91 5.75 8.25 0.88
C ASN A 91 6.40 7.21 -0.02
N ILE A 92 5.62 6.46 -0.81
CA ILE A 92 6.18 5.50 -1.76
C ILE A 92 7.01 6.23 -2.82
N GLU A 93 6.46 7.29 -3.42
CA GLU A 93 7.16 8.07 -4.44
C GLU A 93 8.46 8.68 -3.88
N HIS A 94 8.39 9.31 -2.71
CA HIS A 94 9.54 9.97 -2.08
C HIS A 94 10.64 8.99 -1.66
N MET A 95 10.29 7.82 -1.10
CA MET A 95 11.27 6.86 -0.59
C MET A 95 11.85 5.95 -1.66
N THR A 96 11.12 5.72 -2.76
CA THR A 96 11.48 4.69 -3.74
C THR A 96 11.68 5.21 -5.16
N GLY A 97 11.25 6.43 -5.46
CA GLY A 97 11.25 7.00 -6.81
C GLY A 97 10.28 6.32 -7.77
N TYR A 98 9.41 5.42 -7.27
CA TYR A 98 8.39 4.73 -8.05
C TYR A 98 7.01 5.29 -7.73
N THR A 99 6.22 5.57 -8.76
CA THR A 99 4.86 6.06 -8.62
C THR A 99 3.88 4.88 -8.63
N PRO A 100 3.16 4.60 -7.52
CA PRO A 100 2.18 3.51 -7.49
C PRO A 100 1.00 3.79 -8.44
N ASP A 101 0.58 2.78 -9.22
CA ASP A 101 -0.53 2.91 -10.17
C ASP A 101 -1.90 2.94 -9.49
N ILE A 102 -2.10 2.06 -8.50
CA ILE A 102 -3.39 1.89 -7.82
C ILE A 102 -3.16 1.71 -6.32
N ILE A 103 -3.87 2.51 -5.51
CA ILE A 103 -3.95 2.36 -4.06
C ILE A 103 -5.45 2.31 -3.70
N ASP A 104 -5.96 1.12 -3.41
CA ASP A 104 -7.34 0.92 -3.00
C ASP A 104 -7.46 0.94 -1.47
N ILE A 105 -8.29 1.83 -0.94
CA ILE A 105 -8.62 1.88 0.48
C ILE A 105 -10.01 1.27 0.69
N HIS A 106 -10.08 0.16 1.42
CA HIS A 106 -11.33 -0.46 1.81
C HIS A 106 -11.65 -0.15 3.26
N VAL A 107 -12.75 0.57 3.49
CA VAL A 107 -13.25 0.80 4.84
C VAL A 107 -14.12 -0.38 5.24
N VAL A 108 -13.61 -1.23 6.14
CA VAL A 108 -14.26 -2.50 6.53
C VAL A 108 -14.87 -2.46 7.94
N GLY A 109 -14.79 -1.32 8.63
CA GLY A 109 -15.40 -1.13 9.94
C GLY A 109 -15.06 0.21 10.57
N PHE A 110 -15.47 0.36 11.84
CA PHE A 110 -15.28 1.58 12.61
C PHE A 110 -14.53 1.32 13.92
N ILE A 111 -13.81 2.34 14.38
CA ILE A 111 -13.20 2.43 15.72
C ILE A 111 -14.16 3.27 16.58
N PHE A 112 -14.54 2.76 17.75
CA PHE A 112 -15.47 3.40 18.68
C PHE A 112 -14.74 4.01 19.87
#